data_AF-A0A5C7M8B9-F1
#
_entry.id   AF-A0A5C7M8B9-F1
#
_cell.length_a   1.000
_cell.length_b   1.000
_cell.length_c   1.000
_cell.angle_alpha   90.00
_cell.angle_beta   90.00
_cell.angle_gamma   90.00
#
_symmetry.space_group_name_H-M   'P 1'
#
loop_
_entity.id
_entity.type
_entity.pdbx_description
1 polymer ?
#
loop_
_entity_poly.entity_id
_entity_poly.type
_entity_poly.pdbx_seq_one_letter_code
_entity_poly.pdbx_strand_id
1 'polypeptide(L)'
;MSRVIEIELEKAWVFRHWLGPDGRTNALSAGEMIGQGVQDMTYGVQFAFRAFDISVDGKYLDYDDKKSLFDKYGVQMVPILYRGPFSKAKVEQFTDGPTTMCDSKVAGTFKGREGIVITPVKERFSSDMSGSGRVILKSVSFAYLERSNGTEFH
;
A
#
# COMPACT_ATOMS: atom_id res chain seq x y z
N MET A 1 17.96 -12.77 9.66
CA MET A 1 17.48 -11.37 9.69
C MET A 1 16.19 -11.30 8.89
N SER A 2 15.09 -10.84 9.50
CA SER A 2 13.82 -10.63 8.80
C SER A 2 13.94 -9.45 7.82
N ARG A 3 13.53 -9.65 6.57
CA ARG A 3 13.46 -8.59 5.56
C ARG A 3 12.05 -8.02 5.56
N VAL A 4 11.94 -6.69 5.54
CA VAL A 4 10.70 -5.94 5.40
C VAL A 4 10.70 -5.18 4.08
N ILE A 5 9.50 -4.82 3.64
CA ILE A 5 9.24 -3.98 2.50
C ILE A 5 8.43 -2.79 2.99
N GLU A 6 8.89 -1.61 2.62
CA GLU A 6 8.22 -0.35 2.88
C GLU A 6 7.57 0.11 1.57
N ILE A 7 6.26 0.27 1.61
CA ILE A 7 5.45 0.72 0.49
C ILE A 7 4.84 2.08 0.83
N GLU A 8 4.66 2.92 -0.16
CA GLU A 8 3.88 4.14 -0.03
C GLU A 8 2.40 3.76 0.08
N LEU A 9 1.69 4.30 1.08
CA LEU A 9 0.28 3.96 1.30
C LEU A 9 -0.55 5.21 1.61
N GLU A 10 -1.75 5.20 1.07
CA GLU A 10 -2.83 6.15 1.28
C GLU A 10 -4.07 5.41 1.78
N LYS A 11 -4.97 6.10 2.50
CA LYS A 11 -6.11 5.49 3.20
C LYS A 11 -7.33 5.20 2.30
N ALA A 12 -7.40 4.01 1.70
CA ALA A 12 -8.67 3.33 1.40
C ALA A 12 -8.45 1.82 1.09
N TRP A 13 -9.12 0.95 1.85
CA TRP A 13 -9.11 -0.48 1.54
C TRP A 13 -10.20 -0.79 0.53
N VAL A 14 -9.88 -0.77 -0.76
CA VAL A 14 -10.77 -1.31 -1.78
C VAL A 14 -10.50 -2.79 -1.96
N PHE A 15 -11.50 -3.59 -1.63
CA PHE A 15 -11.47 -5.04 -1.78
C PHE A 15 -12.11 -5.46 -3.10
N ARG A 16 -11.36 -6.19 -3.93
CA ARG A 16 -11.91 -6.84 -5.13
C ARG A 16 -11.90 -8.35 -4.96
N HIS A 17 -13.09 -8.95 -5.09
CA HIS A 17 -13.29 -10.39 -5.01
C HIS A 17 -13.24 -11.03 -6.41
N TRP A 18 -12.52 -12.14 -6.53
CA TRP A 18 -12.44 -12.97 -7.74
C TRP A 18 -12.67 -14.43 -7.40
N LEU A 19 -13.48 -15.10 -8.23
CA LEU A 19 -13.63 -16.56 -8.23
C LEU A 19 -12.76 -17.16 -9.33
N GLY A 20 -12.01 -18.19 -8.98
CA GLY A 20 -11.19 -18.94 -9.93
C GLY A 20 -12.03 -19.68 -10.97
N PRO A 21 -11.40 -20.15 -12.07
CA PRO A 21 -12.09 -20.94 -13.12
C PRO A 21 -12.72 -22.23 -12.60
N ASP A 22 -12.24 -22.73 -11.46
CA ASP A 22 -12.75 -23.92 -10.76
C ASP A 22 -13.97 -23.62 -9.87
N GLY A 23 -14.36 -22.34 -9.74
CA GLY A 23 -15.43 -21.86 -8.86
C GLY A 23 -15.15 -22.03 -7.36
N ARG A 24 -13.92 -22.38 -6.97
CA ARG A 24 -13.54 -22.69 -5.58
C ARG A 24 -12.46 -21.78 -5.02
N THR A 25 -11.54 -21.33 -5.88
CA THR A 25 -10.48 -20.42 -5.47
C THR A 25 -11.06 -19.02 -5.27
N ASN A 26 -10.91 -18.46 -4.06
CA ASN A 26 -11.34 -17.11 -3.73
C ASN A 26 -10.12 -16.21 -3.60
N ALA A 27 -10.02 -15.18 -4.43
CA ALA A 27 -8.99 -14.15 -4.29
C ALA A 27 -9.61 -12.83 -3.81
N LEU A 28 -8.98 -12.21 -2.83
CA LEU A 28 -9.34 -10.89 -2.31
C LEU A 28 -8.14 -9.97 -2.43
N SER A 29 -8.15 -9.07 -3.41
CA SER A 29 -7.12 -8.05 -3.56
C SER A 29 -7.47 -6.82 -2.75
N ALA A 30 -6.52 -6.32 -1.97
CA ALA A 30 -6.57 -5.00 -1.34
C ALA A 30 -5.70 -4.02 -2.12
N GLY A 31 -6.24 -2.83 -2.35
CA GLY A 31 -5.51 -1.74 -2.99
C GLY A 31 -6.23 -0.42 -2.82
N GLU A 32 -5.58 0.62 -3.31
CA GLU A 32 -6.05 2.00 -3.26
C GLU A 32 -6.65 2.39 -4.62
N MET A 33 -7.78 3.10 -4.59
CA MET A 33 -8.25 3.84 -5.76
C MET A 33 -7.65 5.24 -5.70
N ILE A 34 -6.97 5.65 -6.76
CA ILE A 34 -6.31 6.95 -6.83
C ILE A 34 -6.81 7.75 -8.03
N GLY A 35 -6.73 9.07 -7.95
CA GLY A 35 -7.01 9.94 -9.08
C GLY A 35 -7.86 11.16 -8.74
N GLN A 36 -8.17 11.93 -9.78
CA GLN A 36 -9.00 13.13 -9.67
C GLN A 36 -10.37 12.81 -9.05
N GLY A 37 -10.75 13.55 -8.02
CA GLY A 37 -12.04 13.40 -7.34
C GLY A 37 -12.08 12.31 -6.27
N VAL A 38 -10.98 11.59 -6.02
CA VAL A 38 -10.86 10.67 -4.88
C VAL A 38 -10.33 11.38 -3.64
N GLN A 39 -9.19 12.06 -3.78
CA GLN A 39 -8.56 12.86 -2.73
C GLN A 39 -7.89 14.12 -3.31
N ASP A 40 -7.32 14.96 -2.45
CA ASP A 40 -6.52 16.13 -2.85
C ASP A 40 -5.18 15.76 -3.52
N MET A 41 -4.77 14.50 -3.40
CA MET A 41 -3.65 13.89 -4.12
C MET A 41 -4.16 13.10 -5.32
N THR A 42 -3.82 13.55 -6.53
CA THR A 42 -4.41 13.04 -7.79
C THR A 42 -3.45 12.17 -8.60
N TYR A 43 -2.15 12.27 -8.34
CA TYR A 43 -1.08 11.55 -9.03
C TYR A 43 -1.08 11.65 -10.56
N GLY A 44 -1.69 12.70 -11.11
CA GLY A 44 -1.78 12.93 -12.55
C GLY A 44 -2.64 11.93 -13.29
N VAL A 45 -3.48 11.16 -12.60
CA VAL A 45 -4.37 10.18 -13.20
C VAL A 45 -5.83 10.57 -12.96
N GLN A 46 -6.70 10.27 -13.94
CA GLN A 46 -8.13 10.46 -13.74
C GLN A 46 -8.68 9.45 -12.73
N PHE A 47 -8.34 8.17 -12.90
CA PHE A 47 -8.78 7.09 -12.03
C PHE A 47 -7.88 5.87 -12.24
N ALA A 48 -7.32 5.30 -11.17
CA ALA A 48 -6.51 4.09 -11.24
C ALA A 48 -6.60 3.28 -9.95
N PHE A 49 -6.25 1.99 -10.02
CA PHE A 49 -6.11 1.11 -8.86
C PHE A 49 -4.63 0.77 -8.63
N ARG A 50 -4.22 0.70 -7.36
CA ARG A 50 -2.89 0.28 -6.95
C ARG A 50 -2.98 -0.77 -5.87
N ALA A 51 -2.65 -2.00 -6.23
CA ALA A 51 -2.67 -3.11 -5.30
C ALA A 51 -1.51 -3.01 -4.30
N PHE A 52 -1.75 -3.39 -3.06
CA PHE A 52 -0.68 -3.55 -2.07
C PHE A 52 -0.75 -4.90 -1.36
N ASP A 53 -1.88 -5.60 -1.46
CA ASP A 53 -2.03 -6.92 -0.86
C ASP A 53 -3.03 -7.82 -1.57
N ILE A 54 -2.92 -9.12 -1.30
CA ILE A 54 -3.87 -10.12 -1.77
C ILE A 54 -3.93 -11.29 -0.80
N SER A 55 -5.14 -11.78 -0.56
CA SER A 55 -5.34 -13.09 0.05
C SER A 55 -5.96 -14.06 -0.96
N VAL A 56 -5.53 -15.32 -0.90
CA VAL A 56 -6.09 -16.44 -1.65
C VAL A 56 -6.60 -17.46 -0.64
N ASP A 57 -7.89 -17.77 -0.72
CA ASP A 57 -8.60 -18.64 0.22
C ASP A 57 -8.35 -18.25 1.69
N GLY A 58 -8.39 -16.94 1.96
CA GLY A 58 -8.20 -16.36 3.28
C GLY A 58 -6.75 -16.27 3.75
N LYS A 59 -5.76 -16.69 2.94
CA LYS A 59 -4.34 -16.62 3.28
C LYS A 59 -3.63 -15.51 2.50
N TYR A 60 -3.02 -14.58 3.21
CA TYR A 60 -2.16 -13.56 2.59
C TYR A 60 -0.90 -14.20 2.01
N LEU A 61 -0.51 -13.75 0.82
CA LEU A 61 0.68 -14.25 0.14
C LEU A 61 1.94 -13.52 0.60
N ASP A 62 3.07 -14.22 0.54
CA ASP A 62 4.40 -13.62 0.65
C ASP A 62 4.58 -12.53 -0.43
N TYR A 63 5.46 -11.56 -0.18
CA TYR A 63 5.64 -10.44 -1.09
C TYR A 63 5.99 -10.86 -2.52
N ASP A 64 6.95 -11.77 -2.68
CA ASP A 64 7.42 -12.18 -4.01
C ASP A 64 6.33 -12.95 -4.78
N ASP A 65 5.50 -13.70 -4.07
CA ASP A 65 4.39 -14.44 -4.66
C ASP A 65 3.27 -13.50 -5.11
N LYS A 66 2.88 -12.52 -4.27
CA LYS A 66 1.90 -11.51 -4.68
C LYS A 66 2.41 -10.63 -5.82
N LYS A 67 3.69 -10.22 -5.80
CA LYS A 67 4.28 -9.42 -6.87
C LYS A 67 4.24 -10.17 -8.19
N SER A 68 4.67 -11.43 -8.19
CA SER A 68 4.64 -12.29 -9.38
C SER A 68 3.21 -12.49 -9.90
N LEU A 69 2.25 -12.65 -8.99
CA LEU A 69 0.84 -12.81 -9.36
C LEU A 69 0.27 -11.54 -9.99
N PHE A 70 0.51 -10.37 -9.39
CA PHE A 70 0.05 -9.10 -9.93
C PHE A 70 0.71 -8.77 -11.27
N ASP A 71 2.01 -9.02 -11.42
CA ASP A 71 2.71 -8.85 -12.70
C ASP A 71 2.11 -9.73 -13.80
N LYS A 72 1.82 -11.00 -13.49
CA LYS A 72 1.20 -11.95 -14.43
C LYS A 72 -0.13 -11.45 -14.97
N TYR A 73 -0.91 -10.74 -14.15
CA TYR A 73 -2.22 -10.21 -14.54
C TYR A 73 -2.22 -8.72 -14.88
N GLY A 74 -1.04 -8.08 -14.97
CA GLY A 74 -0.92 -6.65 -15.31
C GLY A 74 -1.53 -5.71 -14.27
N VAL A 75 -1.66 -6.13 -13.01
CA VAL A 75 -2.16 -5.29 -11.92
C VAL A 75 -1.01 -4.50 -11.34
N GLN A 76 -1.09 -3.17 -11.41
CA GLN A 76 -0.04 -2.31 -10.87
C GLN A 76 -0.10 -2.29 -9.34
N MET A 77 1.04 -2.51 -8.70
CA MET A 77 1.18 -2.36 -7.26
C MET A 77 1.61 -0.94 -6.87
N VAL A 78 1.40 -0.60 -5.60
CA VAL A 78 2.09 0.54 -4.97
C VAL A 78 3.62 0.38 -5.05
N PRO A 79 4.39 1.47 -5.10
CA PRO A 79 5.85 1.43 -5.22
C PRO A 79 6.50 0.90 -3.93
N ILE A 80 7.64 0.22 -4.10
CA ILE A 80 8.52 -0.11 -2.99
C ILE A 80 9.50 1.04 -2.80
N LEU A 81 9.58 1.57 -1.59
CA LEU A 81 10.59 2.55 -1.20
C LEU A 81 11.86 1.87 -0.70
N TYR A 82 11.71 0.75 0.01
CA TYR A 82 12.82 0.01 0.59
C TYR A 82 12.51 -1.48 0.77
N ARG A 83 13.53 -2.33 0.57
CA ARG A 83 13.51 -3.75 0.89
C ARG A 83 14.79 -4.14 1.61
N GLY A 84 14.69 -4.50 2.88
CA GLY A 84 15.86 -4.85 3.69
C GLY A 84 15.52 -5.08 5.17
N PRO A 85 16.52 -5.12 6.06
CA PRO A 85 16.26 -5.22 7.49
C PRO A 85 15.42 -4.05 8.01
N PHE A 86 14.50 -4.33 8.92
CA PHE A 86 13.74 -3.31 9.62
C PHE A 86 14.65 -2.49 10.52
N SER A 87 14.51 -1.17 10.50
CA SER A 87 15.09 -0.28 11.52
C SER A 87 14.23 0.96 11.69
N LYS A 88 14.19 1.52 12.90
CA LYS A 88 13.48 2.78 13.17
C LYS A 88 13.99 3.92 12.27
N ALA A 89 15.30 3.96 12.03
CA ALA A 89 15.91 4.94 11.14
C ALA A 89 15.39 4.83 9.69
N LYS A 90 15.08 3.62 9.20
CA LYS A 90 14.45 3.45 7.88
C LYS A 90 13.02 3.94 7.88
N VAL A 91 12.25 3.60 8.90
CA VAL A 91 10.89 4.13 9.07
C VAL A 91 10.91 5.66 9.06
N GLU A 92 11.72 6.30 9.89
CA GLU A 92 11.83 7.78 9.94
C GLU A 92 12.34 8.38 8.63
N GLN A 93 13.33 7.74 7.99
CA GLN A 93 13.84 8.18 6.68
C GLN A 93 12.73 8.16 5.64
N PHE A 94 11.94 7.10 5.64
CA PHE A 94 10.92 6.93 4.63
C PHE A 94 9.67 7.68 5.02
N THR A 95 8.98 7.51 6.15
CA THR A 95 7.66 8.13 6.48
C THR A 95 7.30 9.48 5.81
N ASP A 96 8.18 10.48 5.83
CA ASP A 96 7.97 11.77 5.15
C ASP A 96 8.69 11.86 3.78
N GLY A 97 8.29 12.85 2.97
CA GLY A 97 8.95 13.17 1.70
C GLY A 97 7.97 13.32 0.55
N PRO A 98 8.48 13.60 -0.68
CA PRO A 98 7.64 13.67 -1.88
C PRO A 98 7.05 12.29 -2.20
N THR A 99 5.85 12.28 -2.81
CA THR A 99 5.30 11.06 -3.38
C THR A 99 6.23 10.48 -4.46
N THR A 100 6.29 9.15 -4.55
CA THR A 100 7.01 8.45 -5.63
C THR A 100 6.08 7.94 -6.72
N MET A 101 4.77 8.15 -6.57
CA MET A 101 3.74 7.70 -7.49
C MET A 101 3.75 8.46 -8.82
N CYS A 102 4.23 9.71 -8.82
CA CYS A 102 4.19 10.59 -9.98
C CYS A 102 5.19 11.76 -9.86
N ASP A 103 5.29 12.59 -10.90
CA ASP A 103 6.00 13.86 -10.83
C ASP A 103 5.22 14.88 -9.98
N SER A 104 5.94 15.66 -9.17
CA SER A 104 5.39 16.72 -8.31
C SER A 104 4.47 17.73 -9.01
N LYS A 105 4.62 17.93 -10.32
CA LYS A 105 3.80 18.82 -11.15
C LYS A 105 2.36 18.31 -11.32
N VAL A 106 2.16 17.00 -11.16
CA VAL A 106 0.86 16.35 -11.36
C VAL A 106 0.35 15.65 -10.09
N ALA A 107 1.09 15.72 -8.97
CA ALA A 107 0.70 15.08 -7.70
C ALA A 107 -0.63 15.57 -7.13
N GLY A 108 -1.05 16.80 -7.47
CA GLY A 108 -2.22 17.46 -6.88
C GLY A 108 -1.81 18.58 -5.94
N THR A 109 -2.66 18.87 -4.96
CA THR A 109 -2.43 19.97 -4.01
C THR A 109 -1.34 19.61 -3.01
N PHE A 110 -1.42 18.40 -2.45
CA PHE A 110 -0.38 17.86 -1.60
C PHE A 110 0.62 17.03 -2.43
N LYS A 111 1.90 17.37 -2.31
CA LYS A 111 3.00 16.77 -3.08
C LYS A 111 3.84 15.78 -2.28
N GLY A 112 3.56 15.70 -0.97
CA GLY A 112 4.17 14.71 -0.11
C GLY A 112 3.54 13.34 -0.34
N ARG A 113 3.77 12.43 0.58
CA ARG A 113 3.08 11.14 0.67
C ARG A 113 2.40 11.03 2.01
N GLU A 114 1.30 10.29 2.05
CA GLU A 114 0.57 10.09 3.30
C GLU A 114 1.44 9.36 4.34
N GLY A 115 2.28 8.43 3.92
CA GLY A 115 3.17 7.73 4.82
C GLY A 115 3.85 6.53 4.17
N ILE A 116 4.09 5.50 5.00
CA ILE A 116 4.49 4.17 4.57
C ILE A 116 3.66 3.10 5.26
N VAL A 117 3.61 1.94 4.62
CA VAL A 117 3.33 0.67 5.27
C VAL A 117 4.53 -0.25 5.21
N ILE A 118 4.76 -0.93 6.32
CA ILE A 118 5.86 -1.85 6.53
C ILE A 118 5.25 -3.25 6.63
N THR A 119 5.67 -4.13 5.72
CA THR A 119 5.22 -5.52 5.66
C THR A 119 6.43 -6.47 5.58
N PRO A 120 6.40 -7.65 6.21
CA PRO A 120 7.47 -8.62 6.06
C PRO A 120 7.47 -9.21 4.64
N VAL A 121 8.65 -9.57 4.13
CA VAL A 121 8.78 -10.28 2.84
C VAL A 121 8.06 -11.63 2.89
N LYS A 122 8.12 -12.29 4.05
CA LYS A 122 7.44 -13.54 4.37
C LYS A 122 6.29 -13.25 5.32
N GLU A 123 5.08 -13.57 4.90
CA GLU A 123 3.87 -13.31 5.66
C GLU A 123 3.96 -14.00 7.03
N ARG A 124 3.58 -13.29 8.08
CA ARG A 124 3.65 -13.81 9.44
C ARG A 124 2.70 -13.10 10.39
N PHE A 125 2.36 -13.81 11.44
CA PHE A 125 1.54 -13.34 12.55
C PHE A 125 2.37 -13.35 13.83
N SER A 126 2.04 -12.48 14.78
CA SER A 126 2.65 -12.42 16.10
C SER A 126 1.58 -12.14 17.15
N SER A 127 1.69 -12.79 18.31
CA SER A 127 0.84 -12.52 19.47
C SER A 127 1.05 -11.11 20.05
N ASP A 128 2.18 -10.48 19.75
CA ASP A 128 2.50 -9.13 20.22
C ASP A 128 1.75 -8.03 19.42
N MET A 129 1.15 -8.41 18.29
CA MET A 129 0.36 -7.50 17.45
C MET A 129 -1.09 -7.46 17.95
N SER A 130 -1.67 -6.27 18.01
CA SER A 130 -3.10 -6.11 18.32
C SER A 130 -4.00 -6.51 17.12
N GLY A 131 -5.30 -6.70 17.38
CA GLY A 131 -6.27 -6.99 16.33
C GLY A 131 -6.10 -8.39 15.74
N SER A 132 -5.83 -8.46 14.42
CA SER A 132 -5.73 -9.74 13.68
C SER A 132 -4.45 -10.53 13.97
N GLY A 133 -3.51 -9.99 14.77
CA GLY A 133 -2.20 -10.57 15.00
C GLY A 133 -1.26 -10.49 13.79
N ARG A 134 -1.73 -9.94 12.67
CA ARG A 134 -0.95 -9.83 11.44
C ARG A 134 0.15 -8.79 11.59
N VAL A 135 1.36 -9.13 11.16
CA VAL A 135 2.49 -8.20 11.22
C VAL A 135 2.47 -7.30 9.99
N ILE A 136 1.72 -6.21 10.11
CA ILE A 136 1.65 -5.12 9.14
C ILE A 136 1.53 -3.80 9.90
N LEU A 137 2.39 -2.84 9.59
CA LEU A 137 2.48 -1.59 10.32
C LEU A 137 2.34 -0.41 9.37
N LYS A 138 1.85 0.72 9.88
CA LYS A 138 1.84 1.99 9.15
C LYS A 138 2.55 3.07 9.93
N SER A 139 3.22 3.96 9.23
CA SER A 139 3.74 5.22 9.78
C SER A 139 3.26 6.35 8.88
N VAL A 140 2.52 7.29 9.47
CA VAL A 140 1.85 8.37 8.74
C VAL A 140 2.70 9.64 8.85
N SER A 141 2.89 10.30 7.72
CA SER A 141 3.60 11.57 7.60
C SER A 141 2.96 12.65 8.46
N PHE A 142 3.79 13.38 9.19
CA PHE A 142 3.33 14.53 9.95
C PHE A 142 2.86 15.65 9.01
N ALA A 143 3.60 15.90 7.93
CA ALA A 143 3.24 16.89 6.92
C ALA A 143 1.88 16.57 6.24
N TYR A 144 1.57 15.28 6.06
CA TYR A 144 0.25 14.87 5.57
C TYR A 144 -0.87 15.18 6.57
N LEU A 145 -0.63 14.93 7.86
CA LEU A 145 -1.61 15.17 8.93
C LEU A 145 -1.87 16.67 9.17
N GLU A 146 -0.86 17.52 9.00
CA GLU A 146 -0.98 18.96 9.20
C GLU A 146 -1.49 19.73 7.97
N ARG A 147 -1.71 19.05 6.84
CA ARG A 147 -2.07 19.73 5.60
C ARG A 147 -3.42 20.43 5.75
N SER A 148 -3.45 21.73 5.44
CA SER A 148 -4.66 22.54 5.50
C SER A 148 -5.60 22.19 4.35
N ASN A 149 -6.92 22.10 4.63
CA ASN A 149 -7.96 21.81 3.64
C ASN A 149 -7.80 20.48 2.88
N GLY A 150 -7.20 19.46 3.50
CA GLY A 150 -7.18 18.11 2.92
C GLY A 150 -8.60 17.59 2.71
N THR A 151 -8.86 17.00 1.54
CA THR A 151 -10.18 16.43 1.20
C THR A 151 -10.02 14.95 0.88
N GLU A 152 -10.85 14.12 1.49
CA GLU A 152 -10.90 12.68 1.30
C GLU A 152 -12.36 12.29 0.97
N PHE A 153 -12.61 11.76 -0.23
CA PHE A 153 -13.94 11.33 -0.68
C PHE A 153 -13.91 9.80 -0.82
N HIS A 154 -14.17 9.10 0.29
CA HIS A 154 -14.21 7.64 0.36
C HIS A 154 -15.62 7.11 0.63
#